data_AF-A0A6N8IE49-F1
#
_entry.id   AF-A0A6N8IE49-F1
#
_cell.length_a   1.000
_cell.length_b   1.000
_cell.length_c   1.000
_cell.angle_alpha   90.00
_cell.angle_beta   90.00
_cell.angle_gamma   90.00
#
_symmetry.space_group_name_H-M   'P 1'
#
loop_
_entity.id
_entity.type
_entity.pdbx_description
1 polymer ?
#
loop_
_entity_poly.entity_id
_entity_poly.type
_entity_poly.pdbx_seq_one_letter_code
_entity_poly.pdbx_strand_id
1 'polypeptide(L)'
;MAAKDYSKLNKQFVVIDMYDDPEDYEVQAGVAIPAEHAEAFIAEVERIAVEKFGGATFSELLDCDENDESMDASSKKNFSDQLGRVIAAAERIMREGR
;
A
#
# COMPACT_ATOMS: atom_id res chain seq x y z
N MET A 1 31.21 2.55 -8.45
CA MET A 1 29.87 2.02 -8.78
C MET A 1 29.64 2.24 -10.26
N ALA A 2 29.24 1.21 -11.02
CA ALA A 2 28.85 1.41 -12.42
C ALA A 2 27.64 2.38 -12.48
N ALA A 3 27.58 3.22 -13.52
CA ALA A 3 26.43 4.08 -13.74
C ALA A 3 25.18 3.21 -13.96
N LYS A 4 24.07 3.55 -13.29
CA LYS A 4 22.81 2.83 -13.46
C LYS A 4 22.28 3.08 -14.88
N ASP A 5 22.04 2.00 -15.62
CA ASP A 5 21.46 2.09 -16.96
C ASP A 5 19.93 2.13 -16.87
N TYR A 6 19.38 3.34 -16.96
CA TYR A 6 17.95 3.58 -16.87
C TYR A 6 17.16 3.03 -18.06
N SER A 7 17.81 2.80 -19.21
CA SER A 7 17.15 2.30 -20.42
C SER A 7 16.58 0.89 -20.25
N LYS A 8 17.08 0.15 -19.25
CA LYS A 8 16.65 -1.21 -18.92
C LYS A 8 15.49 -1.25 -17.92
N LEU A 9 15.09 -0.13 -17.32
CA LEU A 9 14.02 -0.09 -16.31
C LEU A 9 12.64 0.02 -16.96
N ASN A 10 12.21 -1.04 -17.63
CA ASN A 10 11.01 -1.08 -18.47
C ASN A 10 9.76 -1.66 -17.79
N LYS A 11 9.80 -1.88 -16.47
CA LYS A 11 8.64 -2.26 -15.66
C LYS A 11 8.54 -1.36 -14.43
N GLN A 12 7.36 -0.80 -14.19
CA GLN A 12 7.10 0.11 -13.08
C GLN A 12 6.07 -0.51 -12.12
N PHE A 13 6.31 -0.34 -10.82
CA PHE A 13 5.42 -0.75 -9.74
C PHE A 13 5.19 0.43 -8.82
N VAL A 14 3.96 0.57 -8.33
CA VAL A 14 3.56 1.58 -7.34
C VAL A 14 2.78 0.91 -6.23
N VAL A 15 2.92 1.45 -5.01
CA VAL A 15 2.11 1.10 -3.85
C VAL A 15 1.16 2.26 -3.60
N ILE A 16 -0.13 1.95 -3.54
CA ILE A 16 -1.22 2.88 -3.30
C ILE A 16 -2.09 2.33 -2.18
N ASP A 17 -2.76 3.22 -1.45
CA ASP A 17 -3.84 2.78 -0.55
C ASP A 17 -5.06 2.41 -1.40
N MET A 18 -5.64 1.23 -1.16
CA MET A 18 -6.82 0.78 -1.91
C MET A 18 -8.09 1.56 -1.56
N TYR A 19 -8.09 2.29 -0.44
CA TYR A 19 -9.21 3.12 -0.01
C TYR A 19 -9.03 4.61 -0.29
N ASP A 20 -7.92 5.01 -0.89
CA ASP A 20 -7.77 6.37 -1.38
C ASP A 20 -8.72 6.64 -2.57
N ASP A 21 -8.92 7.92 -2.88
CA ASP A 21 -9.77 8.33 -3.98
C ASP A 21 -9.24 7.76 -5.31
N PRO A 22 -10.03 6.97 -6.06
CA PRO A 22 -9.57 6.43 -7.33
C PRO A 22 -9.27 7.51 -8.38
N GLU A 23 -9.81 8.72 -8.23
CA GLU A 23 -9.53 9.88 -9.09
C GLU A 23 -8.32 10.72 -8.60
N ASP A 24 -7.90 10.57 -7.34
CA ASP A 24 -6.81 11.35 -6.72
C ASP A 24 -6.07 10.57 -5.61
N TYR A 25 -5.53 9.39 -5.93
CA TYR A 25 -4.83 8.54 -4.98
C TYR A 25 -3.37 8.98 -4.78
N GLU A 26 -2.86 8.84 -3.55
CA GLU A 26 -1.46 9.11 -3.24
C GLU A 26 -0.58 7.87 -3.51
N VAL A 27 0.50 8.05 -4.27
CA VAL A 27 1.52 7.01 -4.44
C VAL A 27 2.44 7.03 -3.22
N GLN A 28 2.30 6.01 -2.37
CA GLN A 28 3.10 5.87 -1.13
C GLN A 28 4.54 5.44 -1.42
N ALA A 29 4.75 4.65 -2.49
CA ALA A 29 6.07 4.24 -2.97
C ALA A 29 6.03 3.87 -4.46
N GLY A 30 7.16 4.01 -5.15
CA GLY A 30 7.27 3.64 -6.56
C GLY A 30 8.68 3.20 -6.96
N VAL A 31 8.77 2.21 -7.85
CA VAL A 31 10.04 1.69 -8.36
C VAL A 31 9.94 1.32 -9.84
N ALA A 32 11.04 1.53 -10.57
CA ALA A 32 11.23 1.01 -11.92
C ALA A 32 12.35 -0.04 -11.90
N ILE A 33 12.07 -1.23 -12.46
CA ILE A 33 12.98 -2.37 -12.54
C ILE A 33 13.02 -2.96 -13.96
N PRO A 34 14.04 -3.74 -14.32
CA PRO A 34 14.00 -4.58 -15.52
C PRO A 34 12.88 -5.60 -15.46
N ALA A 35 12.14 -5.76 -16.57
CA ALA A 35 11.02 -6.68 -16.66
C ALA A 35 11.39 -8.14 -16.32
N GLU A 36 12.62 -8.56 -16.62
CA GLU A 36 13.15 -9.89 -16.28
C GLU A 36 13.25 -10.16 -14.76
N HIS A 37 13.16 -9.13 -13.92
CA HIS A 37 13.16 -9.25 -12.47
C HIS A 37 11.77 -9.09 -11.85
N ALA A 38 10.71 -8.89 -12.65
CA ALA A 38 9.38 -8.60 -12.16
C ALA A 38 8.81 -9.71 -11.24
N GLU A 39 8.88 -10.97 -11.66
CA GLU A 39 8.35 -12.09 -10.88
C GLU A 39 9.12 -12.29 -9.57
N ALA A 40 10.45 -12.23 -9.63
CA ALA A 40 11.29 -12.32 -8.44
C ALA A 40 11.04 -11.16 -7.46
N PHE A 41 10.79 -9.95 -7.97
CA PHE A 41 10.44 -8.81 -7.14
C PHE A 41 9.10 -9.00 -6.44
N ILE A 42 8.06 -9.45 -7.14
CA ILE A 42 6.73 -9.68 -6.56
C ILE A 42 6.80 -10.76 -5.47
N ALA A 43 7.48 -11.86 -5.73
CA ALA A 43 7.68 -12.93 -4.75
C ALA A 43 8.40 -12.43 -3.49
N GLU A 44 9.42 -11.57 -3.67
CA GLU A 44 10.16 -11.01 -2.54
C GLU A 44 9.33 -10.01 -1.73
N VAL A 45 8.47 -9.21 -2.38
CA VAL A 45 7.54 -8.31 -1.68
C VAL A 45 6.56 -9.11 -0.80
N GLU A 46 5.95 -10.16 -1.34
CA GLU A 46 5.05 -11.04 -0.58
C GLU A 46 5.79 -11.70 0.59
N ARG A 47 6.96 -12.29 0.33
CA ARG A 47 7.79 -12.94 1.34
C ARG A 47 8.16 -11.99 2.48
N ILE A 48 8.57 -10.76 2.16
CA ILE A 48 8.90 -9.74 3.16
C ILE A 48 7.67 -9.35 3.98
N ALA A 49 6.51 -9.15 3.32
CA ALA A 49 5.27 -8.79 4.01
C ALA A 49 4.87 -9.85 5.04
N VAL A 50 4.93 -11.14 4.66
CA VAL A 50 4.62 -12.26 5.55
C VAL A 50 5.68 -12.40 6.65
N GLU A 51 6.95 -12.59 6.28
CA GLU A 51 7.99 -12.95 7.25
C GLU A 51 8.38 -11.83 8.20
N LYS A 52 8.37 -10.56 7.75
CA LYS A 52 8.86 -9.42 8.56
C LYS A 52 7.75 -8.61 9.19
N PHE A 53 6.58 -8.56 8.56
CA PHE A 53 5.48 -7.71 9.01
C PHE A 53 4.27 -8.50 9.50
N GLY A 54 4.35 -9.84 9.50
CA GLY A 54 3.26 -10.71 9.99
C GLY A 54 2.04 -10.70 9.09
N GLY A 55 2.22 -10.40 7.80
CA GLY A 55 1.16 -10.51 6.80
C GLY A 55 0.80 -11.96 6.48
N ALA A 56 -0.25 -12.13 5.69
CA ALA A 56 -0.67 -13.40 5.11
C ALA A 56 -0.71 -13.29 3.59
N THR A 57 -0.43 -14.38 2.89
CA THR A 57 -0.59 -14.43 1.42
C THR A 57 -2.07 -14.44 1.04
N PHE A 58 -2.42 -14.07 -0.19
CA PHE A 58 -3.81 -14.21 -0.65
C PHE A 58 -4.31 -15.65 -0.62
N SER A 59 -3.46 -16.62 -0.94
CA SER A 59 -3.82 -18.04 -0.83
C SER A 59 -4.14 -18.42 0.61
N GLU A 60 -3.33 -17.97 1.56
CA GLU A 60 -3.59 -18.19 2.99
C GLU A 60 -4.88 -17.51 3.46
N LEU A 61 -5.15 -16.28 3.02
CA LEU A 61 -6.43 -15.61 3.32
C LEU A 61 -7.63 -16.38 2.76
N LEU A 62 -7.55 -16.86 1.51
CA LEU A 62 -8.62 -17.65 0.90
C LEU A 62 -8.88 -18.96 1.64
N ASP A 63 -7.84 -19.58 2.21
CA ASP A 63 -7.94 -20.87 2.88
C ASP A 63 -8.27 -20.75 4.38
N CYS A 64 -7.87 -19.66 5.04
CA CYS A 64 -7.90 -19.52 6.50
C CYS A 64 -8.76 -18.35 7.01
N ASP A 65 -9.10 -17.38 6.18
CA ASP A 65 -9.92 -16.21 6.53
C ASP A 65 -11.31 -16.29 5.88
N GLU A 66 -12.02 -17.40 6.14
CA GLU A 66 -13.33 -17.69 5.50
C GLU A 66 -14.42 -16.64 5.77
N ASN A 67 -14.27 -15.84 6.83
CA ASN A 67 -15.21 -14.78 7.20
C ASN A 67 -14.76 -13.39 6.73
N ASP A 68 -13.72 -13.30 5.91
CA ASP A 68 -13.11 -12.06 5.43
C ASP A 68 -12.73 -11.08 6.58
N GLU A 69 -12.29 -11.61 7.72
CA GLU A 69 -11.92 -10.81 8.91
C GLU A 69 -10.80 -9.80 8.59
N SER A 70 -9.87 -10.16 7.70
CA SER A 70 -8.84 -9.28 7.16
C SER A 70 -9.43 -8.07 6.44
N MET A 71 -10.41 -8.29 5.57
CA MET A 71 -11.09 -7.22 4.83
C MET A 71 -11.88 -6.31 5.79
N ASP A 72 -12.52 -6.91 6.78
CA ASP A 72 -13.29 -6.23 7.81
C ASP A 72 -12.40 -5.34 8.69
N ALA A 73 -11.22 -5.84 9.07
CA ALA A 73 -10.19 -5.09 9.79
C ALA A 73 -9.65 -3.92 8.95
N SER A 74 -9.37 -4.18 7.67
CA SER A 74 -8.88 -3.19 6.71
C SER A 74 -9.86 -2.02 6.55
N SER A 75 -11.15 -2.33 6.35
CA SER A 75 -12.24 -1.36 6.25
C SER A 75 -12.39 -0.50 7.51
N LYS A 76 -12.42 -1.14 8.70
CA LYS A 76 -12.51 -0.43 9.99
C LYS A 76 -11.33 0.50 10.21
N LYS A 77 -10.13 0.06 9.84
CA LYS A 77 -8.91 0.87 9.98
C LYS A 77 -8.96 2.10 9.08
N ASN A 78 -9.31 1.93 7.80
CA ASN A 78 -9.49 3.05 6.88
C ASN A 78 -10.53 4.06 7.39
N PHE A 79 -11.69 3.59 7.85
CA PHE A 79 -12.71 4.47 8.41
C PHE A 79 -12.18 5.29 9.60
N SER A 80 -11.44 4.66 10.51
CA SER A 80 -10.80 5.34 11.64
C SER A 80 -9.78 6.38 11.18
N ASP A 81 -8.97 6.09 10.16
CA ASP A 81 -7.94 7.00 9.66
C ASP A 81 -8.57 8.19 8.94
N GLN A 82 -9.63 7.98 8.15
CA GLN A 82 -10.43 9.05 7.55
C GLN A 82 -11.08 9.94 8.62
N LEU A 83 -11.66 9.35 9.66
CA LEU A 83 -12.24 10.12 10.77
C LEU A 83 -11.18 10.99 11.46
N GLY A 84 -9.97 10.44 11.67
CA GLY A 84 -8.84 11.19 12.20
C GLY A 84 -8.45 12.39 11.33
N ARG A 85 -8.40 12.21 9.99
CA ARG A 85 -8.13 13.30 9.03
C ARG A 85 -9.18 14.41 9.13
N VAL A 86 -10.47 14.06 9.21
CA VAL A 86 -11.58 15.03 9.34
C VAL A 86 -11.48 15.83 10.64
N ILE A 87 -11.21 15.16 11.77
CA ILE A 87 -11.05 15.82 13.07
C ILE A 87 -9.85 16.78 13.04
N ALA A 88 -8.71 16.34 12.52
CA ALA A 88 -7.53 17.18 12.40
C ALA A 88 -7.77 18.42 11.52
N ALA A 89 -8.49 18.26 10.40
CA ALA A 89 -8.89 19.37 9.54
C ALA A 89 -9.83 20.35 10.28
N ALA A 90 -10.81 19.85 11.03
CA ALA A 90 -11.72 20.67 11.82
C ALA A 90 -10.95 21.47 12.90
N GLU A 91 -10.03 20.84 13.63
CA GLU A 91 -9.19 21.52 14.62
C GLU A 91 -8.28 22.60 14.02
N ARG A 92 -7.81 22.39 12.78
CA ARG A 92 -7.03 23.38 12.04
C ARG A 92 -7.89 24.59 11.66
N ILE A 93 -9.08 24.37 11.11
CA ILE A 93 -10.04 25.44 10.78
C ILE A 93 -10.40 26.26 12.03
N MET A 94 -10.64 25.59 13.17
CA MET A 94 -10.96 26.28 14.43
C MET A 94 -9.79 27.10 15.00
N ARG A 95 -8.53 26.72 14.70
CA ARG A 95 -7.32 27.48 15.08
C ARG A 95 -7.04 28.66 14.15
N GLU A 96 -7.27 28.49 12.85
CA GLU A 96 -7.01 29.51 11.83
C GLU A 96 -8.14 30.56 11.73
N GLY A 97 -9.36 30.21 12.14
CA GLY A 97 -10.52 31.11 12.17
C GLY A 97 -10.62 32.00 13.42
N ARG A 98 -9.53 32.19 14.16
CA ARG A 98 -9.49 32.93 15.43
C ARG A 98 -8.59 34.16 15.36
#